data_AF-A0A423XKH0-F1
#
_entry.id   AF-A0A423XKH0-F1
#
_cell.length_a   1.000
_cell.length_b   1.000
_cell.length_c   1.000
_cell.angle_alpha   90.00
_cell.angle_beta   90.00
_cell.angle_gamma   90.00
#
_symmetry.space_group_name_H-M   'P 1'
#
loop_
_entity.id
_entity.type
_entity.pdbx_description
1 polymer ?
#
loop_
_entity_poly.entity_id
_entity_poly.type
_entity_poly.pdbx_seq_one_letter_code
_entity_poly.pdbx_strand_id
1 'polypeptide(L)'
;MVVSRTSRPKTGIHNTNYITSRFILTFQPLLEISGLGFSMAPSAIDVEALPVRVKSVHREPLKLSGVLDAYESFDVAPAIGREFPKAKLVEWLEAENSDELLRDLAITISQRGVVFFRAQDDLTNELQKKLILRLGELTGRPETSGLHIHPILNDSRELGGNDPEISTISSVQNQKLYAGDTIDALSPKKQNTSAWHSDIAFEPVPADYTSLRLVDIPSSGGDTLWASGYEIYDRISEPYQKFLESLSGTFSQERFKQVAERGGFELYDKPRGAPENVGQELKAIHPIVRTNPVTGWKSIFPVGGHIKHINGLTQEESDHILQWFLDLVYKNHDIQARLKWQNKNDIAIWDNRSVFHTATWDYSGLGDRFGNRVVGLGERPYFDPESTSRREALGIPPQTRGAA
;
A
#
# COMPACT_ATOMS: atom_id res chain seq x y z
N MET A 1 37.76 -4.85 -66.83
CA MET A 1 37.57 -3.39 -66.68
C MET A 1 37.36 -3.12 -65.19
N VAL A 2 37.98 -2.14 -64.52
CA VAL A 2 38.91 -1.07 -64.96
C VAL A 2 40.26 -1.21 -64.22
N VAL A 3 41.31 -0.46 -64.60
CA VAL A 3 42.71 -0.64 -64.13
C VAL A 3 43.41 0.70 -63.83
N SER A 4 44.01 0.84 -62.63
CA SER A 4 45.24 1.60 -62.27
C SER A 4 45.47 1.47 -60.73
N ARG A 5 46.64 1.49 -60.06
CA ARG A 5 48.01 2.07 -60.22
C ARG A 5 48.06 3.61 -60.12
N THR A 6 48.92 4.29 -59.36
CA THR A 6 50.00 3.93 -58.39
C THR A 6 49.69 4.57 -57.00
N SER A 7 50.54 4.92 -56.01
CA SER A 7 52.00 4.92 -55.76
C SER A 7 52.28 5.05 -54.24
N ARG A 8 53.57 4.98 -53.80
CA ARG A 8 54.07 5.57 -52.54
C ARG A 8 55.07 6.70 -52.86
N PRO A 9 55.36 7.61 -51.91
CA PRO A 9 56.71 7.58 -51.31
C PRO A 9 56.72 7.79 -49.77
N LYS A 10 57.91 7.75 -49.16
CA LYS A 10 58.19 8.13 -47.76
C LYS A 10 59.01 9.43 -47.72
N THR A 11 58.78 10.31 -46.75
CA THR A 11 59.77 11.27 -46.18
C THR A 11 59.21 11.88 -44.89
N GLY A 12 60.07 12.47 -44.05
CA GLY A 12 59.67 13.38 -42.96
C GLY A 12 60.01 12.91 -41.54
N ILE A 13 61.19 13.30 -41.04
CA ILE A 13 61.50 13.31 -39.61
C ILE A 13 61.38 14.78 -39.17
N HIS A 14 60.62 15.07 -38.11
CA HIS A 14 60.82 16.28 -37.32
C HIS A 14 60.65 15.99 -35.83
N ASN A 15 61.44 16.70 -35.03
CA ASN A 15 61.61 16.49 -33.60
C ASN A 15 61.41 17.87 -32.92
N THR A 16 60.46 17.99 -31.99
CA THR A 16 60.17 19.24 -31.27
C THR A 16 59.81 18.97 -29.82
N ASN A 17 60.58 19.57 -28.90
CA ASN A 17 60.36 19.47 -27.47
C ASN A 17 59.42 20.58 -26.97
N TYR A 18 58.47 20.22 -26.11
CA TYR A 18 57.82 21.13 -25.16
C TYR A 18 57.74 20.39 -23.82
N ILE A 19 58.74 20.56 -22.95
CA ILE A 19 58.82 21.63 -21.93
C ILE A 19 57.61 21.59 -21.00
N THR A 20 57.83 21.06 -19.79
CA THR A 20 56.86 21.04 -18.69
C THR A 20 56.85 22.38 -17.93
N SER A 21 55.66 22.92 -17.67
CA SER A 21 55.47 23.97 -16.65
C SER A 21 54.47 23.49 -15.60
N ARG A 22 54.94 23.32 -14.36
CA ARG A 22 54.07 23.17 -13.19
C ARG A 22 53.67 24.56 -12.70
N PHE A 23 52.39 24.89 -12.70
CA PHE A 23 51.88 26.00 -11.89
C PHE A 23 51.56 25.49 -10.48
N ILE A 24 52.18 26.11 -9.47
CA ILE A 24 51.83 25.94 -8.07
C ILE A 24 51.10 27.22 -7.66
N LEU A 25 49.83 27.10 -7.28
CA LEU A 25 49.03 28.21 -6.74
C LEU A 25 48.84 28.00 -5.24
N THR A 26 49.62 28.74 -4.46
CA THR A 26 49.47 28.84 -3.01
C THR A 26 48.35 29.84 -2.67
N PHE A 27 47.28 29.37 -2.02
CA PHE A 27 46.27 30.26 -1.44
C PHE A 27 46.73 30.77 -0.06
N GLN A 28 46.65 32.09 0.15
CA GLN A 28 46.63 32.70 1.48
C GLN A 28 45.20 33.18 1.77
N PRO A 29 44.66 32.96 2.99
CA PRO A 29 43.39 33.56 3.40
C PRO A 29 43.63 34.99 3.90
N LEU A 30 42.72 35.92 3.57
CA LEU A 30 42.77 37.30 4.08
C LEU A 30 41.36 37.85 4.38
N LEU A 31 41.08 37.91 5.69
CA LEU A 31 40.07 38.66 6.47
C LEU A 31 38.62 38.81 5.98
N GLU A 32 37.75 38.91 7.00
CA GLU A 32 36.32 39.19 6.90
C GLU A 32 36.05 40.65 6.47
N ILE A 33 34.94 40.87 5.76
CA ILE A 33 34.29 42.19 5.66
C ILE A 33 32.82 42.00 6.02
N SER A 34 32.40 42.64 7.11
CA SER A 34 31.02 42.62 7.60
C SER A 34 30.11 43.61 6.87
N GLY A 35 28.86 43.21 6.62
CA GLY A 35 27.76 44.16 6.44
C GLY A 35 27.23 44.35 5.02
N LEU A 36 26.39 43.41 4.58
CA LEU A 36 25.37 43.65 3.55
C LEU A 36 24.10 42.91 3.96
N GLY A 37 23.02 43.67 4.21
CA GLY A 37 21.78 43.11 4.74
C GLY A 37 20.99 42.36 3.67
N PHE A 38 20.84 41.04 3.84
CA PHE A 38 19.91 40.26 3.04
C PHE A 38 18.47 40.58 3.45
N SER A 39 17.74 41.24 2.54
CA SER A 39 16.29 41.36 2.64
C SER A 39 15.68 39.96 2.48
N MET A 40 15.25 39.34 3.58
CA MET A 40 14.50 38.08 3.49
C MET A 40 13.14 38.38 2.87
N ALA A 41 12.88 37.82 1.70
CA ALA A 41 11.53 37.79 1.14
C ALA A 41 10.61 37.05 2.13
N PRO A 42 9.40 37.55 2.40
CA PRO A 42 8.46 36.85 3.28
C PRO A 42 8.10 35.51 2.66
N SER A 43 8.41 34.41 3.36
CA SER A 43 7.95 33.09 2.97
C SER A 43 6.43 33.10 2.98
N ALA A 44 5.81 32.89 1.82
CA ALA A 44 4.38 32.67 1.75
C ALA A 44 4.05 31.28 2.30
N ILE A 45 2.81 31.12 2.75
CA ILE A 45 2.24 29.88 3.27
C ILE A 45 2.91 29.38 4.57
N ASP A 46 2.52 29.97 5.71
CA ASP A 46 2.43 29.20 6.96
C ASP A 46 1.37 28.11 6.76
N VAL A 47 1.76 26.97 6.18
CA VAL A 47 1.10 25.72 6.51
C VAL A 47 1.52 25.42 7.93
N GLU A 48 0.58 25.37 8.87
CA GLU A 48 0.83 24.81 10.20
C GLU A 48 1.08 23.30 10.04
N ALA A 49 2.30 22.97 9.65
CA ALA A 49 2.79 21.62 9.45
C ALA A 49 2.93 20.98 10.83
N LEU A 50 1.79 20.54 11.38
CA LEU A 50 1.67 19.86 12.67
C LEU A 50 2.81 18.85 12.78
N PRO A 51 3.82 19.09 13.64
CA PRO A 51 5.00 18.26 13.64
C PRO A 51 4.57 16.87 14.07
N VAL A 52 4.76 15.88 13.19
CA VAL A 52 4.45 14.47 13.46
C VAL A 52 5.49 13.84 14.41
N ARG A 53 5.83 14.58 15.46
CA ARG A 53 6.40 14.10 16.72
C ARG A 53 5.28 13.65 17.63
N VAL A 54 4.45 12.73 17.13
CA VAL A 54 3.93 11.68 18.00
C VAL A 54 5.16 11.07 18.68
N LYS A 55 5.14 10.91 20.00
CA LYS A 55 6.24 10.22 20.69
C LYS A 55 6.29 8.80 20.12
N SER A 56 7.30 8.48 19.32
CA SER A 56 7.50 7.16 18.75
C SER A 56 7.83 6.20 19.89
N VAL A 57 6.80 5.55 20.42
CA VAL A 57 6.95 4.40 21.29
C VAL A 57 7.41 3.26 20.39
N HIS A 58 8.72 3.04 20.33
CA HIS A 58 9.29 1.89 19.64
C HIS A 58 8.60 0.61 20.13
N ARG A 59 8.13 -0.22 19.20
CA ARG A 59 7.45 -1.48 19.49
C ARG A 59 8.33 -2.62 19.00
N GLU A 60 8.78 -3.45 19.94
CA GLU A 60 9.46 -4.72 19.64
C GLU A 60 8.60 -5.58 18.70
N PRO A 61 9.15 -6.05 17.56
CA PRO A 61 8.42 -6.90 16.61
C PRO A 61 7.84 -8.16 17.25
N LEU A 62 6.59 -8.47 16.93
CA LEU A 62 5.92 -9.67 17.40
C LEU A 62 6.47 -10.90 16.69
N LYS A 63 6.92 -11.86 17.51
CA LYS A 63 7.53 -13.12 17.07
C LYS A 63 6.48 -14.24 17.03
N LEU A 64 6.54 -15.08 16.01
CA LEU A 64 5.73 -16.30 15.90
C LEU A 64 6.08 -17.27 17.05
N SER A 65 5.10 -18.06 17.52
CA SER A 65 5.38 -19.26 18.33
C SER A 65 5.73 -20.46 17.45
N GLY A 66 5.27 -20.47 16.18
CA GLY A 66 5.42 -21.59 15.25
C GLY A 66 4.22 -22.54 15.25
N VAL A 67 3.14 -22.23 15.98
CA VAL A 67 1.94 -23.08 16.05
C VAL A 67 1.31 -23.36 14.68
N LEU A 68 1.46 -22.43 13.73
CA LEU A 68 0.94 -22.60 12.36
C LEU A 68 1.77 -23.53 11.46
N ASP A 69 2.99 -23.91 11.86
CA ASP A 69 3.83 -24.85 11.09
C ASP A 69 3.25 -26.27 11.07
N ALA A 70 2.28 -26.57 11.95
CA ALA A 70 1.51 -27.80 11.96
C ALA A 70 0.47 -27.90 10.81
N TYR A 71 0.18 -26.79 10.11
CA TYR A 71 -0.85 -26.73 9.07
C TYR A 71 -0.24 -26.62 7.66
N GLU A 72 -0.81 -27.38 6.72
CA GLU A 72 -0.40 -27.35 5.32
C GLU A 72 -0.56 -25.94 4.75
N SER A 73 0.56 -25.35 4.30
CA SER A 73 0.60 -24.04 3.68
C SER A 73 1.75 -23.91 2.67
N PHE A 74 1.66 -22.92 1.80
CA PHE A 74 2.74 -22.54 0.88
C PHE A 74 2.76 -21.03 0.61
N ASP A 75 3.96 -20.48 0.40
CA ASP A 75 4.11 -19.08 0.02
C ASP A 75 3.86 -18.90 -1.49
N VAL A 76 2.94 -17.98 -1.83
CA VAL A 76 2.43 -17.79 -3.20
C VAL A 76 3.44 -17.01 -4.07
N ALA A 77 4.17 -16.08 -3.48
CA ALA A 77 5.37 -15.46 -4.04
C ALA A 77 6.41 -15.21 -2.93
N PRO A 78 7.72 -15.13 -3.22
CA PRO A 78 8.74 -14.91 -2.18
C PRO A 78 8.51 -13.63 -1.36
N ALA A 79 8.05 -12.55 -2.00
CA ALA A 79 7.83 -11.25 -1.36
C ALA A 79 6.48 -11.11 -0.62
N ILE A 80 5.47 -11.91 -0.98
CA ILE A 80 4.07 -11.71 -0.57
C ILE A 80 3.22 -12.98 -0.74
N GLY A 81 2.19 -13.16 0.10
CA GLY A 81 1.19 -14.20 -0.04
C GLY A 81 1.56 -15.53 0.63
N ARG A 82 0.65 -16.07 1.42
CA ARG A 82 0.67 -17.47 1.90
C ARG A 82 -0.73 -18.08 1.79
N GLU A 83 -0.86 -19.27 1.21
CA GLU A 83 -2.14 -20.00 1.17
C GLU A 83 -2.13 -21.16 2.16
N PHE A 84 -3.22 -21.31 2.91
CA PHE A 84 -3.52 -22.46 3.78
C PHE A 84 -4.68 -23.25 3.14
N PRO A 85 -4.42 -24.10 2.13
CA PRO A 85 -5.48 -24.65 1.26
C PRO A 85 -6.48 -25.58 1.96
N LYS A 86 -6.15 -26.09 3.15
CA LYS A 86 -6.97 -27.07 3.89
C LYS A 86 -7.47 -26.59 5.26
N ALA A 87 -6.95 -25.48 5.79
CA ALA A 87 -7.32 -25.01 7.13
C ALA A 87 -8.73 -24.42 7.17
N LYS A 88 -9.41 -24.53 8.33
CA LYS A 88 -10.69 -23.90 8.61
C LYS A 88 -10.54 -22.85 9.70
N LEU A 89 -10.95 -21.63 9.38
CA LEU A 89 -10.90 -20.49 10.30
C LEU A 89 -11.86 -20.66 11.47
N VAL A 90 -12.97 -21.41 11.31
CA VAL A 90 -13.90 -21.71 12.41
C VAL A 90 -13.27 -22.67 13.41
N GLU A 91 -12.62 -23.75 12.95
CA GLU A 91 -11.83 -24.64 13.83
C GLU A 91 -10.78 -23.85 14.63
N TRP A 92 -10.08 -22.90 14.00
CA TRP A 92 -9.11 -22.04 14.70
C TRP A 92 -9.76 -21.02 15.65
N LEU A 93 -10.99 -20.58 15.39
CA LEU A 93 -11.76 -19.66 16.25
C LEU A 93 -12.37 -20.34 17.48
N GLU A 94 -12.45 -21.68 17.47
CA GLU A 94 -13.11 -22.51 18.49
C GLU A 94 -12.12 -23.44 19.24
N ALA A 95 -10.89 -23.61 18.76
CA ALA A 95 -9.83 -24.38 19.42
C ALA A 95 -9.45 -23.86 20.82
N GLU A 96 -9.01 -24.75 21.71
CA GLU A 96 -8.55 -24.40 23.06
C GLU A 96 -7.37 -23.41 23.07
N ASN A 97 -6.51 -23.44 22.05
CA ASN A 97 -5.41 -22.49 21.83
C ASN A 97 -5.72 -21.45 20.73
N SER A 98 -7.00 -21.10 20.51
CA SER A 98 -7.44 -20.12 19.49
C SER A 98 -6.61 -18.83 19.49
N ASP A 99 -6.33 -18.26 20.67
CA ASP A 99 -5.55 -17.03 20.81
C ASP A 99 -4.10 -17.16 20.30
N GLU A 100 -3.50 -18.34 20.38
CA GLU A 100 -2.17 -18.60 19.84
C GLU A 100 -2.23 -18.70 18.30
N LEU A 101 -3.16 -19.51 17.78
CA LEU A 101 -3.39 -19.68 16.34
C LEU A 101 -3.68 -18.35 15.64
N LEU A 102 -4.57 -17.55 16.23
CA LEU A 102 -4.99 -16.25 15.68
C LEU A 102 -3.90 -15.19 15.82
N ARG A 103 -3.08 -15.21 16.88
CA ARG A 103 -1.93 -14.32 17.01
C ARG A 103 -0.86 -14.62 15.96
N ASP A 104 -0.48 -15.87 15.79
CA ASP A 104 0.49 -16.26 14.77
C ASP A 104 -0.07 -16.09 13.35
N LEU A 105 -1.39 -16.21 13.15
CA LEU A 105 -2.06 -15.83 11.90
C LEU A 105 -1.93 -14.33 11.64
N ALA A 106 -2.20 -13.47 12.63
CA ALA A 106 -2.08 -12.02 12.50
C ALA A 106 -0.64 -11.60 12.14
N ILE A 107 0.36 -12.18 12.82
CA ILE A 107 1.78 -11.96 12.52
C ILE A 107 2.14 -12.49 11.13
N THR A 108 1.64 -13.67 10.74
CA THR A 108 1.83 -14.24 9.39
C THR A 108 1.25 -13.30 8.32
N ILE A 109 0.05 -12.75 8.55
CA ILE A 109 -0.57 -11.75 7.65
C ILE A 109 0.30 -10.49 7.57
N SER A 110 0.77 -9.96 8.70
CA SER A 110 1.63 -8.76 8.72
C SER A 110 3.02 -8.97 8.11
N GLN A 111 3.59 -10.19 8.15
CA GLN A 111 4.88 -10.52 7.53
C GLN A 111 4.77 -10.91 6.05
N ARG A 112 3.69 -11.60 5.66
CA ARG A 112 3.44 -12.09 4.29
C ARG A 112 2.54 -11.16 3.48
N GLY A 113 2.04 -10.09 4.10
CA GLY A 113 1.13 -9.10 3.52
C GLY A 113 -0.32 -9.60 3.38
N VAL A 114 -0.53 -10.79 2.82
CA VAL A 114 -1.84 -11.40 2.61
C VAL A 114 -1.78 -12.91 2.81
N VAL A 115 -2.87 -13.48 3.32
CA VAL A 115 -3.09 -14.93 3.39
C VAL A 115 -4.40 -15.33 2.70
N PHE A 116 -4.49 -16.59 2.27
CA PHE A 116 -5.63 -17.15 1.55
C PHE A 116 -6.10 -18.46 2.19
N PHE A 117 -7.42 -18.66 2.27
CA PHE A 117 -8.06 -19.91 2.69
C PHE A 117 -9.17 -20.29 1.69
N ARG A 118 -9.45 -21.60 1.56
CA ARG A 118 -10.40 -22.13 0.58
C ARG A 118 -11.69 -22.65 1.20
N ALA A 119 -12.82 -22.42 0.52
CA ALA A 119 -14.14 -22.98 0.86
C ALA A 119 -14.50 -22.93 2.37
N GLN A 120 -14.52 -21.73 2.95
CA GLN A 120 -14.85 -21.50 4.37
C GLN A 120 -16.38 -21.40 4.55
N ASP A 121 -17.09 -22.48 4.20
CA ASP A 121 -18.57 -22.52 4.11
C ASP A 121 -19.28 -22.42 5.48
N ASP A 122 -18.54 -22.67 6.56
CA ASP A 122 -18.89 -22.53 7.97
C ASP A 122 -18.68 -21.10 8.50
N LEU A 123 -17.82 -20.30 7.86
CA LEU A 123 -17.48 -18.95 8.31
C LEU A 123 -18.60 -17.96 8.04
N THR A 124 -19.45 -17.74 9.05
CA THR A 124 -20.50 -16.72 9.04
C THR A 124 -19.92 -15.30 9.05
N ASN A 125 -20.77 -14.29 8.81
CA ASN A 125 -20.35 -12.90 8.91
C ASN A 125 -19.94 -12.53 10.35
N GLU A 126 -20.66 -13.00 11.37
CA GLU A 126 -20.26 -12.79 12.78
C GLU A 126 -18.93 -13.46 13.14
N LEU A 127 -18.66 -14.66 12.61
CA LEU A 127 -17.36 -15.31 12.81
C LEU A 127 -16.23 -14.60 12.05
N GLN A 128 -16.49 -14.06 10.86
CA GLN A 128 -15.54 -13.20 10.14
C GLN A 128 -15.27 -11.87 10.89
N LYS A 129 -16.28 -11.30 11.55
CA LYS A 129 -16.15 -10.13 12.43
C LYS A 129 -15.34 -10.44 13.69
N LYS A 130 -15.67 -11.52 14.40
CA LYS A 130 -14.90 -12.05 15.55
C LYS A 130 -13.44 -12.27 15.16
N LEU A 131 -13.17 -12.86 13.99
CA LEU A 131 -11.82 -13.08 13.48
C LEU A 131 -11.02 -11.77 13.39
N ILE A 132 -11.49 -10.79 12.61
CA ILE A 132 -10.78 -9.52 12.41
C ILE A 132 -10.64 -8.72 13.72
N LEU A 133 -11.64 -8.79 14.62
CA LEU A 133 -11.51 -8.24 15.97
C LEU A 133 -10.34 -8.89 16.73
N ARG A 134 -10.29 -10.22 16.83
CA ARG A 134 -9.19 -10.93 17.53
C ARG A 134 -7.82 -10.71 16.90
N LEU A 135 -7.69 -10.65 15.57
CA LEU A 135 -6.39 -10.41 14.92
C LEU A 135 -5.75 -9.09 15.37
N GLY A 136 -6.53 -8.01 15.48
CA GLY A 136 -6.02 -6.72 15.96
C GLY A 136 -5.78 -6.69 17.47
N GLU A 137 -6.68 -7.25 18.29
CA GLU A 137 -6.49 -7.36 19.74
C GLU A 137 -5.19 -8.11 20.10
N LEU A 138 -4.97 -9.27 19.48
CA LEU A 138 -3.79 -10.12 19.70
C LEU A 138 -2.48 -9.52 19.15
N THR A 139 -2.55 -8.43 18.38
CA THR A 139 -1.39 -7.67 17.87
C THR A 139 -1.27 -6.24 18.41
N GLY A 140 -2.05 -5.89 19.44
CA GLY A 140 -1.91 -4.62 20.14
C GLY A 140 -2.49 -3.41 19.41
N ARG A 141 -3.58 -3.61 18.66
CA ARG A 141 -4.51 -2.56 18.22
C ARG A 141 -4.98 -1.72 19.44
N PRO A 142 -5.19 -0.40 19.30
CA PRO A 142 -5.79 0.40 20.36
C PRO A 142 -7.20 -0.09 20.74
N GLU A 143 -7.52 -0.15 22.04
CA GLU A 143 -8.84 -0.57 22.55
C GLU A 143 -10.01 0.28 22.01
N THR A 144 -9.73 1.51 21.55
CA THR A 144 -10.69 2.43 20.93
C THR A 144 -11.00 2.10 19.46
N SER A 145 -10.34 1.11 18.86
CA SER A 145 -10.45 0.79 17.43
C SER A 145 -11.16 -0.54 17.23
N GLY A 146 -12.36 -0.49 16.66
CA GLY A 146 -13.22 -1.64 16.35
C GLY A 146 -13.23 -1.98 14.86
N LEU A 147 -14.41 -2.34 14.34
CA LEU A 147 -14.65 -2.57 12.92
C LEU A 147 -15.17 -1.31 12.23
N HIS A 148 -14.82 -1.15 10.96
CA HIS A 148 -15.12 0.05 10.19
C HIS A 148 -16.45 -0.01 9.44
N ILE A 149 -17.32 0.97 9.71
CA ILE A 149 -18.57 1.19 8.98
C ILE A 149 -18.29 2.04 7.74
N HIS A 150 -18.43 1.47 6.54
CA HIS A 150 -17.99 2.16 5.33
C HIS A 150 -18.90 3.34 4.92
N PRO A 151 -18.38 4.53 4.57
CA PRO A 151 -19.18 5.73 4.27
C PRO A 151 -20.31 5.54 3.23
N ILE A 152 -20.05 4.77 2.17
CA ILE A 152 -21.05 4.35 1.16
C ILE A 152 -21.58 2.92 1.38
N LEU A 153 -20.71 1.90 1.31
CA LEU A 153 -21.06 0.48 1.31
C LEU A 153 -21.38 -0.08 2.71
N ASN A 154 -22.50 0.33 3.29
CA ASN A 154 -23.04 -0.13 4.58
C ASN A 154 -24.47 -0.67 4.42
N ASP A 155 -25.07 -1.09 5.53
CA ASP A 155 -26.47 -1.54 5.70
C ASP A 155 -27.52 -0.62 5.04
N SER A 156 -27.26 0.69 4.98
CA SER A 156 -28.16 1.71 4.46
C SER A 156 -28.20 1.75 2.92
N ARG A 157 -27.96 0.62 2.25
CA ARG A 157 -27.90 0.44 0.79
C ARG A 157 -28.62 -0.82 0.35
N GLU A 158 -29.10 -0.82 -0.89
CA GLU A 158 -29.92 -1.89 -1.51
C GLU A 158 -29.38 -3.32 -1.32
N LEU A 159 -28.06 -3.52 -1.34
CA LEU A 159 -27.42 -4.83 -1.12
C LEU A 159 -26.60 -4.91 0.18
N GLY A 160 -26.67 -3.90 1.06
CA GLY A 160 -25.84 -3.76 2.25
C GLY A 160 -26.09 -4.79 3.37
N GLY A 161 -27.21 -5.50 3.31
CA GLY A 161 -27.66 -6.37 4.40
C GLY A 161 -28.11 -5.57 5.62
N ASN A 162 -28.01 -6.20 6.81
CA ASN A 162 -28.52 -5.65 8.07
C ASN A 162 -27.40 -5.32 9.08
N ASP A 163 -26.15 -5.26 8.62
CA ASP A 163 -24.96 -5.11 9.46
C ASP A 163 -24.03 -4.02 8.89
N PRO A 164 -23.90 -2.85 9.54
CA PRO A 164 -23.11 -1.75 9.01
C PRO A 164 -21.60 -2.03 9.00
N GLU A 165 -21.13 -3.03 9.74
CA GLU A 165 -19.71 -3.44 9.79
C GLU A 165 -19.34 -4.42 8.66
N ILE A 166 -20.33 -4.85 7.84
CA ILE A 166 -20.13 -5.66 6.63
C ILE A 166 -20.21 -4.76 5.39
N SER A 167 -19.08 -4.56 4.73
CA SER A 167 -19.05 -3.97 3.38
C SER A 167 -19.40 -5.03 2.33
N THR A 168 -20.54 -4.88 1.66
CA THR A 168 -21.01 -5.81 0.61
C THR A 168 -20.38 -5.46 -0.74
N ILE A 169 -19.44 -6.28 -1.20
CA ILE A 169 -18.65 -6.03 -2.42
C ILE A 169 -19.33 -6.70 -3.62
N SER A 170 -20.31 -6.00 -4.21
CA SER A 170 -21.11 -6.45 -5.36
C SER A 170 -20.68 -5.78 -6.68
N SER A 171 -20.54 -6.57 -7.74
CA SER A 171 -20.45 -6.12 -9.14
C SER A 171 -21.63 -5.23 -9.54
N VAL A 172 -22.86 -5.67 -9.25
CA VAL A 172 -24.10 -4.96 -9.59
C VAL A 172 -24.20 -3.62 -8.85
N GLN A 173 -23.89 -3.58 -7.57
CA GLN A 173 -23.90 -2.34 -6.78
C GLN A 173 -22.80 -1.38 -7.22
N ASN A 174 -21.61 -1.89 -7.56
CA ASN A 174 -20.53 -1.07 -8.10
C ASN A 174 -20.92 -0.45 -9.45
N GLN A 175 -21.51 -1.24 -10.35
CA GLN A 175 -22.00 -0.73 -11.63
C GLN A 175 -23.09 0.33 -11.45
N LYS A 176 -24.01 0.17 -10.48
CA LYS A 176 -25.01 1.20 -10.14
C LYS A 176 -24.38 2.49 -9.60
N LEU A 177 -23.47 2.39 -8.62
CA LEU A 177 -22.86 3.54 -7.94
C LEU A 177 -21.86 4.33 -8.81
N TYR A 178 -21.21 3.67 -9.77
CA TYR A 178 -20.17 4.25 -10.62
C TYR A 178 -20.55 4.25 -12.12
N ALA A 179 -21.84 4.14 -12.43
CA ALA A 179 -22.37 4.34 -13.79
C ALA A 179 -22.03 5.75 -14.29
N GLY A 180 -21.60 5.86 -15.55
CA GLY A 180 -21.25 7.14 -16.18
C GLY A 180 -19.95 7.79 -15.66
N ASP A 181 -19.24 7.19 -14.71
CA ASP A 181 -17.99 7.72 -14.14
C ASP A 181 -16.75 7.51 -15.04
N THR A 182 -16.99 7.37 -16.34
CA THR A 182 -16.01 7.18 -17.43
C THR A 182 -15.78 8.49 -18.16
N ILE A 183 -15.05 9.41 -17.54
CA ILE A 183 -14.63 10.67 -18.18
C ILE A 183 -13.40 10.41 -19.07
N ASP A 184 -13.64 9.75 -20.20
CA ASP A 184 -12.95 10.09 -21.45
C ASP A 184 -14.04 10.52 -22.44
N ALA A 185 -14.17 11.83 -22.63
CA ALA A 185 -15.16 12.41 -23.55
C ALA A 185 -14.85 12.14 -25.04
N LEU A 186 -13.67 11.58 -25.35
CA LEU A 186 -13.24 11.22 -26.70
C LEU A 186 -13.47 9.72 -27.00
N SER A 187 -13.62 8.86 -25.98
CA SER A 187 -13.83 7.43 -26.18
C SER A 187 -14.53 6.69 -25.04
N PRO A 188 -15.51 5.81 -25.33
CA PRO A 188 -16.02 4.85 -24.34
C PRO A 188 -15.02 3.71 -24.05
N LYS A 189 -13.83 3.71 -24.66
CA LYS A 189 -12.80 2.68 -24.48
C LYS A 189 -11.87 3.04 -23.32
N LYS A 190 -11.79 2.18 -22.32
CA LYS A 190 -10.92 2.35 -21.15
C LYS A 190 -9.61 1.55 -21.31
N GLN A 191 -8.46 2.21 -21.31
CA GLN A 191 -7.14 1.58 -21.51
C GLN A 191 -6.52 0.97 -20.25
N ASN A 192 -6.88 1.45 -19.05
CA ASN A 192 -6.47 0.85 -17.78
C ASN A 192 -7.67 0.74 -16.83
N THR A 193 -7.83 -0.42 -16.18
CA THR A 193 -8.90 -0.74 -15.22
C THR A 193 -8.40 -0.97 -13.80
N SER A 194 -7.08 -1.02 -13.55
CA SER A 194 -6.53 -1.22 -12.20
C SER A 194 -6.85 -0.05 -11.26
N ALA A 195 -7.27 -0.35 -10.04
CA ALA A 195 -7.54 0.62 -8.98
C ALA A 195 -6.79 0.19 -7.71
N TRP A 196 -5.45 0.28 -7.75
CA TRP A 196 -4.60 0.01 -6.59
C TRP A 196 -4.94 0.96 -5.44
N HIS A 197 -5.06 0.42 -4.23
CA HIS A 197 -5.26 1.18 -3.00
C HIS A 197 -4.94 0.34 -1.75
N SER A 198 -4.58 1.02 -0.65
CA SER A 198 -4.75 0.52 0.72
C SER A 198 -6.14 0.99 1.19
N ASP A 199 -6.95 0.11 1.76
CA ASP A 199 -8.31 0.42 2.22
C ASP A 199 -8.32 1.59 3.21
N ILE A 200 -9.29 2.49 3.03
CA ILE A 200 -9.66 3.57 3.96
C ILE A 200 -8.52 4.45 4.46
N ALA A 201 -7.42 4.56 3.71
CA ALA A 201 -6.28 5.43 4.00
C ALA A 201 -6.61 6.95 4.01
N PHE A 202 -7.89 7.31 3.90
CA PHE A 202 -8.45 8.66 4.05
C PHE A 202 -9.02 8.91 5.46
N GLU A 203 -9.14 7.89 6.31
CA GLU A 203 -9.58 8.03 7.71
C GLU A 203 -8.39 8.34 8.64
N PRO A 204 -8.56 9.16 9.69
CA PRO A 204 -7.51 9.44 10.67
C PRO A 204 -6.91 8.19 11.33
N VAL A 205 -7.74 7.16 11.56
CA VAL A 205 -7.34 5.80 11.96
C VAL A 205 -7.73 4.84 10.81
N PRO A 206 -6.83 4.51 9.87
CA PRO A 206 -7.12 3.64 8.74
C PRO A 206 -7.07 2.16 9.14
N ALA A 207 -7.34 1.27 8.18
CA ALA A 207 -7.52 -0.15 8.47
C ALA A 207 -6.23 -0.89 8.88
N ASP A 208 -6.38 -1.89 9.77
CA ASP A 208 -5.37 -2.91 10.04
C ASP A 208 -5.57 -4.15 9.17
N TYR A 209 -6.47 -5.05 9.55
CA TYR A 209 -6.75 -6.30 8.86
C TYR A 209 -8.07 -6.20 8.12
N THR A 210 -8.02 -6.31 6.80
CA THR A 210 -9.21 -6.49 5.97
C THR A 210 -9.33 -7.96 5.57
N SER A 211 -10.55 -8.51 5.62
CA SER A 211 -10.87 -9.81 5.02
C SER A 211 -12.00 -9.71 4.00
N LEU A 212 -11.87 -10.39 2.87
CA LEU A 212 -12.90 -10.49 1.83
C LEU A 212 -13.22 -11.96 1.52
N ARG A 213 -14.45 -12.39 1.82
CA ARG A 213 -14.99 -13.72 1.50
C ARG A 213 -15.93 -13.62 0.29
N LEU A 214 -15.62 -14.24 -0.84
CA LEU A 214 -16.52 -14.24 -2.00
C LEU A 214 -17.58 -15.34 -1.87
N VAL A 215 -18.82 -14.96 -2.13
CA VAL A 215 -20.01 -15.83 -2.03
C VAL A 215 -20.49 -16.21 -3.43
N ASP A 216 -20.40 -15.30 -4.40
CA ASP A 216 -20.69 -15.57 -5.81
C ASP A 216 -19.52 -15.10 -6.68
N ILE A 217 -19.11 -15.94 -7.62
CA ILE A 217 -17.86 -15.83 -8.38
C ILE A 217 -18.22 -16.03 -9.87
N PRO A 218 -17.72 -15.18 -10.78
CA PRO A 218 -17.95 -15.35 -12.21
C PRO A 218 -17.23 -16.59 -12.76
N SER A 219 -17.76 -17.15 -13.85
CA SER A 219 -17.20 -18.34 -14.51
C SER A 219 -15.74 -18.20 -14.98
N SER A 220 -15.26 -16.97 -15.17
CA SER A 220 -13.85 -16.61 -15.24
C SER A 220 -13.66 -15.13 -14.91
N GLY A 221 -12.43 -14.74 -14.56
CA GLY A 221 -12.08 -13.38 -14.15
C GLY A 221 -12.51 -13.06 -12.71
N GLY A 222 -12.48 -11.77 -12.34
CA GLY A 222 -12.85 -11.30 -11.00
C GLY A 222 -11.77 -11.49 -9.93
N ASP A 223 -10.61 -12.00 -10.33
CA ASP A 223 -9.40 -12.18 -9.52
C ASP A 223 -9.02 -10.91 -8.75
N THR A 224 -8.29 -11.06 -7.66
CA THR A 224 -7.81 -9.94 -6.86
C THR A 224 -6.30 -10.02 -6.71
N LEU A 225 -5.63 -8.88 -6.82
CA LEU A 225 -4.18 -8.78 -6.75
C LEU A 225 -3.80 -7.92 -5.55
N TRP A 226 -2.71 -8.28 -4.89
CA TRP A 226 -2.08 -7.55 -3.78
C TRP A 226 -0.61 -7.26 -4.13
N ALA A 227 -0.05 -6.17 -3.60
CA ALA A 227 1.35 -5.76 -3.80
C ALA A 227 1.99 -5.32 -2.46
N SER A 228 3.22 -5.76 -2.22
CA SER A 228 3.95 -5.54 -0.95
C SER A 228 4.63 -4.17 -0.89
N GLY A 229 4.16 -3.29 -0.01
CA GLY A 229 4.75 -1.96 0.22
C GLY A 229 6.11 -2.00 0.93
N TYR A 230 6.41 -3.07 1.67
CA TYR A 230 7.75 -3.37 2.18
C TYR A 230 8.73 -3.56 1.01
N GLU A 231 8.35 -4.38 0.02
CA GLU A 231 9.20 -4.74 -1.11
C GLU A 231 9.35 -3.58 -2.12
N ILE A 232 8.44 -2.59 -2.11
CA ILE A 232 8.68 -1.28 -2.76
C ILE A 232 9.78 -0.52 -2.00
N TYR A 233 9.66 -0.36 -0.68
CA TYR A 233 10.65 0.36 0.14
C TYR A 233 12.06 -0.27 0.01
N ASP A 234 12.14 -1.60 0.07
CA ASP A 234 13.37 -2.39 -0.05
C ASP A 234 14.07 -2.29 -1.42
N ARG A 235 13.43 -1.71 -2.45
CA ARG A 235 14.00 -1.47 -3.79
C ARG A 235 14.40 -0.02 -4.04
N ILE A 236 13.98 0.89 -3.16
CA ILE A 236 14.36 2.31 -3.22
C ILE A 236 15.73 2.46 -2.57
N SER A 237 16.65 3.21 -3.19
CA SER A 237 18.01 3.39 -2.65
C SER A 237 18.00 4.25 -1.39
N GLU A 238 18.94 4.00 -0.47
CA GLU A 238 19.03 4.66 0.84
C GLU A 238 18.86 6.20 0.81
N PRO A 239 19.43 6.97 -0.14
CA PRO A 239 19.21 8.42 -0.18
C PRO A 239 17.76 8.81 -0.45
N TYR A 240 17.07 8.07 -1.33
CA TYR A 240 15.65 8.26 -1.57
C TYR A 240 14.81 7.74 -0.40
N GLN A 241 15.21 6.65 0.27
CA GLN A 241 14.54 6.21 1.50
C GLN A 241 14.60 7.32 2.55
N LYS A 242 15.77 7.90 2.85
CA LYS A 242 15.92 9.00 3.83
C LYS A 242 15.11 10.25 3.47
N PHE A 243 14.98 10.56 2.17
CA PHE A 243 14.09 11.62 1.70
C PHE A 243 12.62 11.28 1.98
N LEU A 244 12.14 10.10 1.57
CA LEU A 244 10.74 9.68 1.73
C LEU A 244 10.34 9.47 3.20
N GLU A 245 11.27 9.04 4.06
CA GLU A 245 11.09 8.96 5.52
C GLU A 245 10.80 10.32 6.18
N SER A 246 11.17 11.43 5.53
CA SER A 246 10.91 12.79 6.06
C SER A 246 9.54 13.36 5.68
N LEU A 247 8.80 12.70 4.78
CA LEU A 247 7.63 13.27 4.12
C LEU A 247 6.31 12.73 4.68
N SER A 248 5.25 13.54 4.54
CA SER A 248 3.85 13.12 4.74
C SER A 248 3.03 13.37 3.47
N GLY A 249 1.89 12.69 3.35
CA GLY A 249 0.95 12.88 2.24
C GLY A 249 -0.45 13.17 2.76
N THR A 250 -1.20 13.98 2.01
CA THR A 250 -2.62 14.23 2.25
C THR A 250 -3.45 13.23 1.46
N PHE A 251 -4.19 12.38 2.16
CA PHE A 251 -5.11 11.40 1.60
C PHE A 251 -6.54 11.95 1.71
N SER A 252 -7.37 11.78 0.67
CA SER A 252 -8.80 12.12 0.76
C SER A 252 -9.67 11.34 -0.23
N GLN A 253 -10.95 11.20 0.11
CA GLN A 253 -11.94 10.46 -0.67
C GLN A 253 -13.18 11.31 -1.03
N GLU A 254 -12.94 12.56 -1.45
CA GLU A 254 -13.96 13.53 -1.90
C GLU A 254 -14.93 12.97 -2.96
N ARG A 255 -14.48 12.03 -3.82
CA ARG A 255 -15.33 11.35 -4.81
C ARG A 255 -16.52 10.62 -4.19
N PHE A 256 -16.46 10.21 -2.92
CA PHE A 256 -17.62 9.63 -2.25
C PHE A 256 -18.77 10.62 -2.07
N LYS A 257 -18.50 11.93 -1.90
CA LYS A 257 -19.56 12.96 -1.89
C LYS A 257 -20.24 13.05 -3.25
N GLN A 258 -19.45 13.11 -4.33
CA GLN A 258 -19.94 13.12 -5.70
C GLN A 258 -20.74 11.86 -6.09
N VAL A 259 -20.44 10.70 -5.50
CA VAL A 259 -21.22 9.46 -5.67
C VAL A 259 -22.53 9.52 -4.88
N ALA A 260 -22.50 10.05 -3.65
CA ALA A 260 -23.67 10.22 -2.80
C ALA A 260 -24.67 11.22 -3.39
N GLU A 261 -24.18 12.38 -3.83
CA GLU A 261 -24.92 13.43 -4.55
C GLU A 261 -25.60 12.86 -5.82
N ARG A 262 -24.85 12.18 -6.68
CA ARG A 262 -25.41 11.55 -7.90
C ARG A 262 -26.38 10.40 -7.60
N GLY A 263 -26.18 9.70 -6.50
CA GLY A 263 -27.03 8.60 -6.04
C GLY A 263 -28.27 9.05 -5.26
N GLY A 264 -28.40 10.34 -4.93
CA GLY A 264 -29.50 10.86 -4.13
C GLY A 264 -29.51 10.38 -2.67
N PHE A 265 -28.34 10.14 -2.07
CA PHE A 265 -28.21 9.63 -0.70
C PHE A 265 -27.13 10.39 0.11
N GLU A 266 -27.16 10.24 1.43
CA GLU A 266 -26.16 10.84 2.34
C GLU A 266 -25.05 9.84 2.72
N LEU A 267 -23.85 10.36 2.99
CA LEU A 267 -22.72 9.58 3.51
C LEU A 267 -22.90 9.26 5.00
N TYR A 268 -22.39 8.10 5.44
CA TYR A 268 -22.36 7.76 6.86
C TYR A 268 -21.35 8.63 7.62
N ASP A 269 -21.86 9.56 8.41
CA ASP A 269 -21.10 10.60 9.13
C ASP A 269 -21.05 10.41 10.66
N LYS A 270 -21.71 9.37 11.17
CA LYS A 270 -21.56 8.87 12.55
C LYS A 270 -20.20 8.16 12.71
N PRO A 271 -19.76 7.83 13.95
CA PRO A 271 -18.46 7.17 14.17
C PRO A 271 -18.35 5.84 13.41
N ARG A 272 -17.26 5.66 12.66
CA ARG A 272 -16.99 4.52 11.77
C ARG A 272 -15.98 3.55 12.38
N GLY A 273 -16.18 3.19 13.65
CA GLY A 273 -15.37 2.19 14.37
C GLY A 273 -14.25 2.74 15.28
N ALA A 274 -13.91 4.02 15.17
CA ALA A 274 -12.98 4.71 16.07
C ALA A 274 -13.49 6.12 16.40
N PRO A 275 -13.17 6.70 17.59
CA PRO A 275 -13.65 8.02 17.99
C PRO A 275 -13.34 9.15 17.01
N GLU A 276 -12.19 9.06 16.31
CA GLU A 276 -11.77 10.12 15.38
C GLU A 276 -12.21 9.89 13.92
N ASN A 277 -12.76 8.72 13.60
CA ASN A 277 -13.29 8.40 12.27
C ASN A 277 -14.77 8.78 12.21
N VAL A 278 -15.06 10.08 12.16
CA VAL A 278 -16.42 10.63 12.27
C VAL A 278 -16.59 11.83 11.32
N GLY A 279 -17.83 12.21 11.03
CA GLY A 279 -18.17 13.34 10.14
C GLY A 279 -18.00 13.02 8.66
N GLN A 280 -18.23 14.03 7.82
CA GLN A 280 -18.21 13.91 6.35
C GLN A 280 -16.86 14.34 5.73
N GLU A 281 -15.84 14.66 6.52
CA GLU A 281 -14.49 14.94 6.02
C GLU A 281 -13.68 13.65 5.95
N LEU A 282 -13.73 12.99 4.79
CA LEU A 282 -12.93 11.81 4.47
C LEU A 282 -11.54 12.24 4.01
N LYS A 283 -10.73 12.75 4.94
CA LYS A 283 -9.38 13.27 4.70
C LYS A 283 -8.47 13.03 5.90
N ALA A 284 -7.23 12.62 5.65
CA ALA A 284 -6.21 12.39 6.66
C ALA A 284 -4.79 12.77 6.16
N ILE A 285 -3.86 12.93 7.10
CA ILE A 285 -2.43 13.12 6.82
C ILE A 285 -1.66 11.98 7.46
N HIS A 286 -0.81 11.32 6.66
CA HIS A 286 -0.04 10.15 7.06
C HIS A 286 1.40 10.24 6.50
N PRO A 287 2.41 9.62 7.13
CA PRO A 287 3.77 9.60 6.58
C PRO A 287 3.85 8.79 5.27
N ILE A 288 4.78 9.15 4.38
CA ILE A 288 4.97 8.46 3.09
C ILE A 288 5.60 7.07 3.30
N VAL A 289 6.56 6.98 4.24
CA VAL A 289 7.06 5.72 4.80
C VAL A 289 6.42 5.52 6.18
N ARG A 290 5.67 4.44 6.39
CA ARG A 290 5.15 4.09 7.72
C ARG A 290 5.83 2.84 8.27
N THR A 291 5.88 2.76 9.59
CA THR A 291 6.25 1.54 10.32
C THR A 291 5.00 0.70 10.54
N ASN A 292 5.11 -0.62 10.38
CA ASN A 292 4.08 -1.56 10.81
C ASN A 292 4.35 -1.98 12.27
N PRO A 293 3.39 -1.82 13.21
CA PRO A 293 3.60 -2.08 14.64
C PRO A 293 3.74 -3.57 14.99
N VAL A 294 3.41 -4.48 14.06
CA VAL A 294 3.46 -5.93 14.26
C VAL A 294 4.83 -6.49 13.89
N THR A 295 5.43 -5.98 12.80
CA THR A 295 6.72 -6.45 12.26
C THR A 295 7.89 -5.53 12.58
N GLY A 296 7.64 -4.26 12.93
CA GLY A 296 8.67 -3.23 13.03
C GLY A 296 9.31 -2.87 11.68
N TRP A 297 8.66 -3.20 10.57
CA TRP A 297 9.19 -2.96 9.21
C TRP A 297 8.63 -1.69 8.57
N LYS A 298 9.46 -1.03 7.76
CA LYS A 298 9.12 0.14 6.95
C LYS A 298 8.44 -0.26 5.65
N SER A 299 7.34 0.41 5.34
CA SER A 299 6.58 0.26 4.10
C SER A 299 6.34 1.63 3.48
N ILE A 300 6.41 1.72 2.15
CA ILE A 300 5.70 2.80 1.44
C ILE A 300 4.20 2.67 1.77
N PHE A 301 3.49 3.78 1.94
CA PHE A 301 2.06 3.81 2.23
C PHE A 301 1.16 4.46 1.16
N PRO A 302 1.56 5.52 0.43
CA PRO A 302 0.73 6.10 -0.63
C PRO A 302 0.93 5.36 -1.97
N VAL A 303 0.01 4.45 -2.30
CA VAL A 303 -0.11 3.91 -3.67
C VAL A 303 -1.56 4.00 -4.14
N GLY A 304 -1.74 4.67 -5.28
CA GLY A 304 -3.01 4.71 -6.01
C GLY A 304 -4.10 5.59 -5.37
N GLY A 305 -5.32 5.09 -5.29
CA GLY A 305 -6.54 5.91 -5.44
C GLY A 305 -6.87 6.95 -4.35
N HIS A 306 -6.27 6.89 -3.16
CA HIS A 306 -6.66 7.74 -2.02
C HIS A 306 -5.68 8.88 -1.69
N ILE A 307 -4.43 8.81 -2.12
CA ILE A 307 -3.46 9.91 -1.93
C ILE A 307 -3.80 11.06 -2.90
N LYS A 308 -3.69 12.32 -2.45
CA LYS A 308 -3.88 13.52 -3.29
C LYS A 308 -2.58 14.20 -3.67
N HIS A 309 -1.70 14.41 -2.69
CA HIS A 309 -0.38 15.00 -2.90
C HIS A 309 0.54 14.68 -1.73
N ILE A 310 1.85 14.77 -1.99
CA ILE A 310 2.89 14.75 -0.97
C ILE A 310 3.05 16.17 -0.41
N ASN A 311 2.96 16.29 0.92
CA ASN A 311 3.01 17.56 1.63
C ASN A 311 4.45 18.11 1.64
N GLY A 312 4.61 19.41 1.38
CA GLY A 312 5.91 20.08 1.38
C GLY A 312 6.71 19.96 0.07
N LEU A 313 6.19 19.26 -0.93
CA LEU A 313 6.73 19.23 -2.29
C LEU A 313 5.89 20.10 -3.24
N THR A 314 6.43 20.42 -4.41
CA THR A 314 5.63 20.98 -5.51
C THR A 314 4.68 19.92 -6.10
N GLN A 315 3.66 20.37 -6.83
CA GLN A 315 2.71 19.47 -7.50
C GLN A 315 3.42 18.52 -8.49
N GLU A 316 4.40 19.01 -9.26
CA GLU A 316 5.14 18.21 -10.25
C GLU A 316 6.00 17.12 -9.57
N GLU A 317 6.71 17.45 -8.50
CA GLU A 317 7.47 16.48 -7.71
C GLU A 317 6.56 15.43 -7.06
N SER A 318 5.44 15.88 -6.48
CA SER A 318 4.41 15.01 -5.89
C SER A 318 3.87 14.02 -6.93
N ASP A 319 3.39 14.51 -8.07
CA ASP A 319 2.81 13.67 -9.12
C ASP A 319 3.83 12.69 -9.72
N HIS A 320 5.09 13.14 -9.89
CA HIS A 320 6.17 12.27 -10.35
C HIS A 320 6.45 11.12 -9.37
N ILE A 321 6.53 11.40 -8.06
CA ILE A 321 6.81 10.38 -7.04
C ILE A 321 5.62 9.41 -6.88
N LEU A 322 4.39 9.92 -6.88
CA LEU A 322 3.19 9.07 -6.77
C LEU A 322 2.98 8.19 -8.01
N GLN A 323 3.28 8.70 -9.21
CA GLN A 323 3.33 7.87 -10.42
C GLN A 323 4.49 6.87 -10.36
N TRP A 324 5.66 7.24 -9.81
CA TRP A 324 6.78 6.31 -9.66
C TRP A 324 6.45 5.13 -8.73
N PHE A 325 5.72 5.35 -7.63
CA PHE A 325 5.27 4.26 -6.76
C PHE A 325 4.29 3.31 -7.48
N LEU A 326 3.38 3.83 -8.30
CA LEU A 326 2.51 3.02 -9.16
C LEU A 326 3.32 2.24 -10.22
N ASP A 327 4.29 2.89 -10.86
CA ASP A 327 5.23 2.27 -11.79
C ASP A 327 6.03 1.14 -11.14
N LEU A 328 6.43 1.29 -9.87
CA LEU A 328 7.10 0.22 -9.11
C LEU A 328 6.17 -0.98 -8.90
N VAL A 329 4.87 -0.80 -8.68
CA VAL A 329 3.91 -1.92 -8.66
C VAL A 329 3.80 -2.55 -10.06
N TYR A 330 3.55 -1.77 -11.11
CA TYR A 330 3.31 -2.32 -12.46
C TYR A 330 4.53 -3.02 -13.07
N LYS A 331 5.75 -2.54 -12.79
CA LYS A 331 7.00 -3.07 -13.39
C LYS A 331 7.57 -4.27 -12.65
N ASN A 332 7.19 -4.51 -11.40
CA ASN A 332 7.74 -5.57 -10.56
C ASN A 332 6.66 -6.61 -10.21
N HIS A 333 6.38 -7.52 -11.14
CA HIS A 333 5.39 -8.59 -10.94
C HIS A 333 5.76 -9.58 -9.80
N ASP A 334 7.01 -9.57 -9.34
CA ASP A 334 7.52 -10.39 -8.24
C ASP A 334 7.20 -9.83 -6.83
N ILE A 335 6.68 -8.59 -6.73
CA ILE A 335 6.16 -8.01 -5.47
C ILE A 335 4.66 -8.31 -5.26
N GLN A 336 4.03 -9.02 -6.20
CA GLN A 336 2.58 -9.19 -6.28
C GLN A 336 2.14 -10.61 -5.95
N ALA A 337 0.99 -10.73 -5.27
CA ALA A 337 0.22 -11.97 -5.14
C ALA A 337 -1.10 -11.82 -5.89
N ARG A 338 -1.56 -12.88 -6.57
CA ARG A 338 -2.87 -12.91 -7.26
C ARG A 338 -3.68 -14.08 -6.74
N LEU A 339 -4.82 -13.80 -6.10
CA LEU A 339 -5.81 -14.81 -5.82
C LEU A 339 -6.74 -14.93 -7.02
N LYS A 340 -6.65 -16.08 -7.71
CA LYS A 340 -7.80 -16.59 -8.44
C LYS A 340 -8.77 -17.19 -7.43
N TRP A 341 -9.98 -16.65 -7.41
CA TRP A 341 -11.11 -17.19 -6.64
C TRP A 341 -11.58 -18.47 -7.34
N GLN A 342 -11.73 -19.57 -6.60
CA GLN A 342 -12.00 -20.90 -7.17
C GLN A 342 -13.25 -21.52 -6.56
N ASN A 343 -13.45 -21.39 -5.24
CA ASN A 343 -14.60 -21.94 -4.54
C ASN A 343 -15.44 -20.83 -3.92
N LYS A 344 -16.75 -21.11 -3.79
CA LYS A 344 -17.62 -20.33 -2.90
C LYS A 344 -17.03 -20.33 -1.49
N ASN A 345 -17.10 -19.17 -0.83
CA ASN A 345 -16.46 -18.91 0.47
C ASN A 345 -14.92 -19.08 0.50
N ASP A 346 -14.22 -19.00 -0.63
CA ASP A 346 -12.80 -18.61 -0.63
C ASP A 346 -12.67 -17.22 0.05
N ILE A 347 -11.63 -17.05 0.87
CA ILE A 347 -11.36 -15.81 1.62
C ILE A 347 -9.89 -15.40 1.53
N ALA A 348 -9.67 -14.09 1.39
CA ALA A 348 -8.37 -13.45 1.56
C ALA A 348 -8.37 -12.55 2.79
N ILE A 349 -7.27 -12.50 3.54
CA ILE A 349 -7.06 -11.60 4.68
C ILE A 349 -5.71 -10.89 4.54
N TRP A 350 -5.64 -9.57 4.60
CA TRP A 350 -4.41 -8.79 4.40
C TRP A 350 -4.16 -7.71 5.45
N ASP A 351 -2.88 -7.44 5.71
CA ASP A 351 -2.45 -6.30 6.54
C ASP A 351 -2.36 -5.05 5.67
N ASN A 352 -3.39 -4.24 5.79
CA ASN A 352 -3.63 -3.05 5.00
C ASN A 352 -2.66 -1.90 5.35
N ARG A 353 -1.87 -2.03 6.42
CA ARG A 353 -0.79 -1.09 6.76
C ARG A 353 0.40 -1.15 5.79
N SER A 354 0.57 -2.26 5.06
CA SER A 354 1.79 -2.50 4.27
C SER A 354 1.52 -3.17 2.92
N VAL A 355 0.26 -3.21 2.49
CA VAL A 355 -0.20 -3.87 1.27
C VAL A 355 -1.21 -3.02 0.53
N PHE A 356 -1.09 -3.00 -0.79
CA PHE A 356 -2.06 -2.42 -1.71
C PHE A 356 -2.79 -3.53 -2.46
N HIS A 357 -4.02 -3.29 -2.88
CA HIS A 357 -4.80 -4.27 -3.64
C HIS A 357 -5.63 -3.66 -4.76
N THR A 358 -5.99 -4.48 -5.75
CA THR A 358 -6.93 -4.14 -6.82
C THR A 358 -7.77 -5.36 -7.22
N ALA A 359 -9.04 -5.14 -7.53
CA ALA A 359 -9.85 -6.13 -8.24
C ALA A 359 -9.52 -6.13 -9.74
N THR A 360 -9.70 -7.28 -10.40
CA THR A 360 -9.61 -7.42 -11.85
C THR A 360 -11.01 -7.32 -12.45
N TRP A 361 -11.21 -6.40 -13.40
CA TRP A 361 -12.52 -6.10 -14.00
C TRP A 361 -12.68 -6.77 -15.38
N ASP A 362 -12.37 -8.06 -15.45
CA ASP A 362 -12.27 -8.89 -16.66
C ASP A 362 -13.44 -9.88 -16.85
N TYR A 363 -14.50 -9.75 -16.05
CA TYR A 363 -15.59 -10.74 -15.92
C TYR A 363 -16.96 -10.28 -16.46
N SER A 364 -16.99 -9.23 -17.29
CA SER A 364 -18.24 -8.70 -17.87
C SER A 364 -18.98 -9.76 -18.69
N GLY A 365 -20.22 -10.06 -18.30
CA GLY A 365 -21.04 -11.10 -18.93
C GLY A 365 -20.69 -12.55 -18.54
N LEU A 366 -19.76 -12.77 -17.61
CA LEU A 366 -19.32 -14.11 -17.17
C LEU A 366 -19.96 -14.57 -15.84
N GLY A 367 -20.80 -13.74 -15.23
CA GLY A 367 -21.44 -13.95 -13.94
C GLY A 367 -21.22 -12.75 -13.01
N ASP A 368 -21.92 -12.74 -11.88
CA ASP A 368 -21.72 -11.72 -10.84
C ASP A 368 -20.53 -12.06 -9.92
N ARG A 369 -19.99 -11.01 -9.29
CA ARG A 369 -18.95 -11.10 -8.27
C ARG A 369 -19.48 -10.46 -7.00
N PHE A 370 -19.78 -11.28 -5.99
CA PHE A 370 -20.35 -10.84 -4.72
C PHE A 370 -19.56 -11.40 -3.53
N GLY A 371 -19.37 -10.60 -2.49
CA GLY A 371 -18.69 -11.04 -1.26
C GLY A 371 -18.86 -10.10 -0.07
N ASN A 372 -18.56 -10.64 1.10
CA ASN A 372 -18.64 -9.94 2.39
C ASN A 372 -17.24 -9.49 2.81
N ARG A 373 -17.05 -8.19 3.04
CA ARG A 373 -15.78 -7.61 3.50
C ARG A 373 -15.93 -7.06 4.91
N VAL A 374 -15.07 -7.53 5.81
CA VAL A 374 -14.88 -6.97 7.16
C VAL A 374 -13.57 -6.20 7.15
N VAL A 375 -13.57 -5.01 7.75
CA VAL A 375 -12.40 -4.11 7.84
C VAL A 375 -12.20 -3.77 9.31
N GLY A 376 -11.09 -4.19 9.90
CA GLY A 376 -10.67 -3.72 11.22
C GLY A 376 -9.97 -2.36 11.11
N LEU A 377 -9.98 -1.58 12.19
CA LEU A 377 -9.23 -0.33 12.30
C LEU A 377 -7.92 -0.54 13.05
N GLY A 378 -6.82 0.01 12.55
CA GLY A 378 -5.53 -0.09 13.20
C GLY A 378 -5.24 1.06 14.15
N GLU A 379 -4.02 1.56 14.03
CA GLU A 379 -3.50 2.74 14.71
C GLU A 379 -3.32 3.91 13.74
N ARG A 380 -3.22 5.13 14.28
CA ARG A 380 -2.78 6.31 13.51
C ARG A 380 -1.41 6.02 12.88
N PRO A 381 -1.24 6.08 11.54
CA PRO A 381 0.00 5.72 10.88
C PRO A 381 1.16 6.61 11.35
N TYR A 382 2.27 5.98 11.73
CA TYR A 382 3.46 6.65 12.24
C TYR A 382 4.71 6.16 11.51
N PHE A 383 5.76 6.95 11.59
CA PHE A 383 7.11 6.56 11.22
C PHE A 383 7.95 6.45 12.49
N ASP A 384 8.66 5.34 12.65
CA ASP A 384 9.64 5.14 13.71
C ASP A 384 11.06 5.14 13.10
N PRO A 385 11.92 6.12 13.45
CA PRO A 385 13.31 6.15 12.99
C PRO A 385 14.12 4.89 13.34
N GLU A 386 13.77 4.19 14.42
CA GLU A 386 14.45 2.98 14.90
C GLU A 386 13.91 1.69 14.24
N SER A 387 12.86 1.79 13.41
CA SER A 387 12.38 0.67 12.60
C SER A 387 13.30 0.32 11.43
N THR A 388 13.15 -0.87 10.86
CA THR A 388 14.06 -1.43 9.84
C THR A 388 13.35 -1.69 8.51
N SER A 389 14.12 -1.93 7.45
CA SER A 389 13.64 -2.58 6.23
C SER A 389 13.23 -4.04 6.52
N ARG A 390 12.30 -4.59 5.73
CA ARG A 390 11.96 -6.03 5.81
C ARG A 390 13.17 -6.89 5.43
N ARG A 391 13.92 -6.51 4.39
CA ARG A 391 15.16 -7.20 4.00
C ARG A 391 16.22 -7.14 5.10
N GLU A 392 16.42 -5.98 5.74
CA GLU A 392 17.33 -5.83 6.89
C GLU A 392 16.96 -6.80 8.03
N ALA A 393 15.71 -6.75 8.49
CA ALA A 393 15.22 -7.55 9.62
C ALA A 393 15.28 -9.07 9.38
N LEU A 394 15.16 -9.50 8.12
CA LEU A 394 15.21 -10.91 7.71
C LEU A 394 16.60 -11.36 7.24
N GLY A 395 17.61 -10.47 7.23
CA GLY A 395 18.95 -10.76 6.71
C GLY A 395 18.99 -11.07 5.20
N ILE A 396 17.98 -10.65 4.45
CA ILE A 396 17.85 -10.90 3.01
C ILE A 396 18.72 -9.87 2.25
N PRO A 397 19.63 -10.27 1.36
CA PRO A 397 20.46 -9.32 0.62
C PRO A 397 19.61 -8.43 -0.32
N PRO A 398 20.11 -7.24 -0.71
CA PRO A 398 19.46 -6.40 -1.72
C PRO A 398 19.21 -7.16 -3.02
N GLN A 399 18.13 -6.83 -3.74
CA GLN A 399 17.80 -7.52 -4.99
C GLN A 399 18.76 -7.12 -6.12
N THR A 400 19.78 -7.93 -6.34
CA THR A 400 20.54 -7.92 -7.59
C THR A 400 19.75 -8.66 -8.69
N ARG A 401 20.04 -8.37 -9.97
CA ARG A 401 19.67 -9.31 -11.03
C ARG A 401 20.45 -10.60 -10.79
N GLY A 402 19.75 -11.68 -10.46
CA GLY A 402 20.33 -13.03 -10.52
C GLY A 402 20.86 -13.32 -11.91
N ALA A 403 21.93 -14.11 -11.99
CA ALA A 403 22.38 -14.64 -13.28
C ALA A 403 21.26 -15.48 -13.90
N ALA A 404 21.00 -15.25 -15.19
CA ALA A 404 20.00 -15.96 -15.99
C ALA A 404 20.55 -17.24 -16.61
#